data_AF-Q4L8S1-F1
#
_entry.id   AF-Q4L8S1-F1
#
_cell.length_a   1.000
_cell.length_b   1.000
_cell.length_c   1.000
_cell.angle_alpha   90.00
_cell.angle_beta   90.00
_cell.angle_gamma   90.00
#
_symmetry.space_group_name_H-M   'P 1'
#
loop_
_entity.id
_entity.type
_entity.pdbx_description
1 polymer ?
#
loop_
_entity_poly.entity_id
_entity_poly.type
_entity_poly.pdbx_seq_one_letter_code
_entity_poly.pdbx_strand_id
1 'polypeptide(L)'
;MKRFLSLTILLSIMLCVLVACGKEDSSNKGSKDGDKINVSTTVYPLQSFIKQIGGNHVNVSSIYPAGSDLHDYEPTQKDMLKVNKSDLFVYTGDDLDPVAKKVAATIKDDKKKVSLQDKLDRSTLLTDQHEHGDEEHADSHEHHHHHHGGYDPHVWLDPEKNKVFAIEIKDHLVAKDPKHKNEYEKNFKKLEHALDDIDNQLKEITKDKQGNAVFISHESLGYLADRYGFVQKGIQNMNAEDPSQKALTQLVKEINEKNVKYILYEDNVANKVTETIRKETNAKPLKFYNMESLNKEQSKDESMDYQTLMNKNIEALDKALDSNIKVEDEKAEHKHDKAISDGYFKDNQVKDRALSDYEGKWQSVYPYLKNGDLDDVMKHKSEEDSAMTEKEYKAYYEKGYKTDISSINIKGDNITFEKNGKKVTGTYKYVGKKILDYKKGNRGVRFIFKLTNDDTQQLPKYVQFSDHNIAPKKAEHFHIFMGDNNDSLLKEMDHWPTYYPASLDKDDIKEEMLAH
;
A
#
# COMPACT_ATOMS: atom_id res chain seq x y z
N MET A 1 31.22 -86.75 -0.09
CA MET A 1 30.89 -86.04 1.17
C MET A 1 31.61 -84.69 1.35
N LYS A 2 32.90 -84.54 0.97
CA LYS A 2 33.61 -83.23 1.10
C LYS A 2 33.17 -82.11 0.13
N ARG A 3 32.53 -82.44 -1.01
CA ARG A 3 32.04 -81.44 -1.99
C ARG A 3 30.61 -80.92 -1.71
N PHE A 4 29.79 -81.67 -0.97
CA PHE A 4 28.48 -81.20 -0.53
C PHE A 4 28.54 -80.36 0.74
N LEU A 5 29.58 -80.54 1.57
CA LEU A 5 29.79 -79.74 2.79
C LEU A 5 30.26 -78.31 2.49
N SER A 6 31.04 -78.10 1.41
CA SER A 6 31.48 -76.76 0.98
C SER A 6 30.35 -75.91 0.39
N LEU A 7 29.32 -76.53 -0.21
CA LEU A 7 28.21 -75.79 -0.83
C LEU A 7 27.20 -75.30 0.23
N THR A 8 26.99 -76.06 1.31
CA THR A 8 26.14 -75.64 2.44
C THR A 8 26.80 -74.59 3.34
N ILE A 9 28.13 -74.61 3.50
CA ILE A 9 28.85 -73.58 4.26
C ILE A 9 28.85 -72.23 3.50
N LEU A 10 28.97 -72.23 2.17
CA LEU A 10 28.95 -71.00 1.37
C LEU A 10 27.54 -70.36 1.31
N LEU A 11 26.49 -71.19 1.27
CA LEU A 11 25.09 -70.71 1.27
C LEU A 11 24.65 -70.19 2.66
N SER A 12 25.21 -70.75 3.75
CA SER A 12 24.94 -70.27 5.12
C SER A 12 25.68 -68.97 5.46
N ILE A 13 26.82 -68.69 4.83
CA ILE A 13 27.54 -67.41 5.02
C ILE A 13 26.87 -66.28 4.24
N MET A 14 26.24 -66.58 3.09
CA MET A 14 25.51 -65.58 2.30
C MET A 14 24.14 -65.19 2.91
N LEU A 15 23.55 -66.05 3.76
CA LEU A 15 22.33 -65.72 4.51
C LEU A 15 22.60 -64.86 5.76
N CYS A 16 23.78 -64.95 6.37
CA CYS A 16 24.12 -64.16 7.56
C CYS A 16 24.46 -62.69 7.25
N VAL A 17 24.79 -62.34 6.00
CA VAL A 17 25.05 -60.94 5.60
C VAL A 17 23.75 -60.14 5.36
N LEU A 18 22.59 -60.81 5.26
CA LEU A 18 21.29 -60.14 5.04
C LEU A 18 20.50 -59.84 6.32
N VAL A 19 20.93 -60.32 7.50
CA VAL A 19 20.23 -60.09 8.78
C VAL A 19 21.00 -59.13 9.71
N ALA A 20 22.21 -58.72 9.35
CA ALA A 20 23.04 -57.82 10.16
C ALA A 20 22.80 -56.32 9.91
N CYS A 21 21.86 -55.93 9.04
CA CYS A 21 21.43 -54.54 8.84
C CYS A 21 20.03 -54.25 9.43
N GLY A 22 19.68 -54.94 10.52
CA GLY A 22 18.43 -54.76 11.26
C GLY A 22 18.67 -54.48 12.74
N LYS A 23 19.53 -53.50 13.04
CA LYS A 23 19.66 -52.95 14.40
C LYS A 23 19.59 -51.44 14.26
N GLU A 24 18.42 -50.88 14.58
CA GLU A 24 18.22 -49.44 14.71
C GLU A 24 19.07 -48.95 15.88
N ASP A 25 20.32 -48.60 15.57
CA ASP A 25 21.08 -47.70 16.42
C ASP A 25 20.43 -46.32 16.34
N SER A 26 19.81 -45.99 17.47
CA SER A 26 19.21 -44.71 17.78
C SER A 26 20.30 -43.65 17.87
N SER A 27 20.73 -43.12 16.73
CA SER A 27 21.46 -41.85 16.68
C SER A 27 21.37 -41.24 15.30
N ASN A 28 20.85 -40.01 15.28
CA ASN A 28 20.76 -39.10 14.13
C ASN A 28 19.54 -39.27 13.20
N LYS A 29 18.34 -39.03 13.74
CA LYS A 29 17.26 -38.43 12.94
C LYS A 29 17.63 -36.99 12.60
N GLY A 30 18.41 -36.80 11.54
CA GLY A 30 18.32 -35.58 10.75
C GLY A 30 16.89 -35.47 10.26
N SER A 31 16.18 -34.42 10.66
CA SER A 31 14.83 -34.12 10.19
C SER A 31 14.83 -34.15 8.67
N LYS A 32 14.01 -35.02 8.06
CA LYS A 32 13.75 -34.94 6.62
C LYS A 32 13.12 -33.58 6.35
N ASP A 33 13.72 -32.82 5.44
CA ASP A 33 13.27 -31.48 5.02
C ASP A 33 11.87 -31.48 4.37
N GLY A 34 11.30 -32.66 4.10
CA GLY A 34 9.97 -32.84 3.48
C GLY A 34 8.76 -32.70 4.41
N ASP A 35 8.94 -32.29 5.67
CA ASP A 35 7.85 -32.15 6.66
C ASP A 35 7.54 -30.69 7.05
N LYS A 36 8.32 -29.72 6.56
CA LYS A 36 8.16 -28.28 6.85
C LYS A 36 7.38 -27.55 5.77
N ILE A 37 6.62 -26.53 6.15
CA ILE A 37 5.97 -25.61 5.22
C ILE A 37 7.02 -24.63 4.66
N ASN A 38 7.20 -24.58 3.34
CA ASN A 38 8.09 -23.61 2.71
C ASN A 38 7.37 -22.28 2.44
N VAL A 39 7.69 -21.23 3.17
CA VAL A 39 7.04 -19.92 3.04
C VAL A 39 7.97 -18.92 2.37
N SER A 40 7.52 -18.26 1.32
CA SER A 40 8.18 -17.06 0.78
C SER A 40 7.47 -15.81 1.29
N THR A 41 8.24 -14.76 1.59
CA THR A 41 7.69 -13.47 2.05
C THR A 41 8.27 -12.31 1.27
N THR A 42 7.72 -11.11 1.45
CA THR A 42 8.37 -9.87 1.02
C THR A 42 9.26 -9.31 2.13
N VAL A 43 8.81 -8.38 2.95
CA VAL A 43 9.65 -7.70 3.96
C VAL A 43 10.13 -8.62 5.10
N TYR A 44 11.24 -8.23 5.74
CA TYR A 44 11.85 -9.00 6.84
C TYR A 44 10.92 -9.27 8.05
N PRO A 45 10.08 -8.31 8.52
CA PRO A 45 9.15 -8.55 9.62
C PRO A 45 8.27 -9.78 9.41
N LEU A 46 7.76 -9.99 8.20
CA LEU A 46 6.93 -11.15 7.88
C LEU A 46 7.75 -12.45 7.98
N GLN A 47 8.99 -12.45 7.48
CA GLN A 47 9.92 -13.57 7.66
C GLN A 47 10.15 -13.85 9.16
N SER A 48 10.39 -12.82 9.96
CA SER A 48 10.56 -12.93 11.41
C SER A 48 9.33 -13.50 12.10
N PHE A 49 8.13 -12.99 11.81
CA PHE A 49 6.88 -13.45 12.43
C PHE A 49 6.56 -14.90 12.07
N ILE A 50 6.72 -15.28 10.80
CA ILE A 50 6.51 -16.66 10.36
C ILE A 50 7.51 -17.60 11.04
N LYS A 51 8.78 -17.22 11.15
CA LYS A 51 9.79 -18.02 11.87
C LYS A 51 9.42 -18.19 13.35
N GLN A 52 8.95 -17.13 14.01
CA GLN A 52 8.56 -17.16 15.42
C GLN A 52 7.31 -18.03 15.66
N ILE A 53 6.27 -17.86 14.85
CA ILE A 53 5.02 -18.64 14.97
C ILE A 53 5.28 -20.10 14.57
N GLY A 54 5.86 -20.31 13.39
CA GLY A 54 6.04 -21.62 12.78
C GLY A 54 7.17 -22.47 13.39
N GLY A 55 8.16 -21.85 14.03
CA GLY A 55 9.26 -22.54 14.69
C GLY A 55 9.98 -23.53 13.77
N ASN A 56 10.14 -24.77 14.25
CA ASN A 56 10.84 -25.82 13.49
C ASN A 56 10.03 -26.40 12.31
N HIS A 57 8.76 -26.02 12.16
CA HIS A 57 7.84 -26.59 11.17
C HIS A 57 7.74 -25.75 9.89
N VAL A 58 8.46 -24.64 9.83
CA VAL A 58 8.51 -23.77 8.66
C VAL A 58 9.93 -23.61 8.16
N ASN A 59 10.05 -23.42 6.85
CA ASN A 59 11.23 -22.90 6.20
C ASN A 59 10.83 -21.59 5.52
N VAL A 60 11.30 -20.46 6.01
CA VAL A 60 10.86 -19.14 5.54
C VAL A 60 12.00 -18.35 4.94
N SER A 61 11.74 -17.65 3.84
CA SER A 61 12.69 -16.73 3.24
C SER A 61 12.01 -15.56 2.55
N SER A 62 12.59 -14.37 2.69
CA SER A 62 12.22 -13.19 1.92
C SER A 62 12.61 -13.31 0.44
N ILE A 63 11.85 -12.65 -0.43
CA ILE A 63 12.20 -12.36 -1.82
C ILE A 63 13.25 -11.24 -1.89
N TYR A 64 13.19 -10.28 -0.97
CA TYR A 64 14.15 -9.18 -0.85
C TYR A 64 15.49 -9.70 -0.33
N PRO A 65 16.57 -9.60 -1.12
CA PRO A 65 17.90 -10.00 -0.67
C PRO A 65 18.39 -9.14 0.50
N ALA A 66 19.38 -9.66 1.24
CA ALA A 66 19.97 -8.89 2.33
C ALA A 66 20.62 -7.59 1.84
N GLY A 67 20.16 -6.44 2.34
CA GLY A 67 20.62 -5.11 1.97
C GLY A 67 19.99 -4.57 0.68
N SER A 68 18.88 -5.15 0.21
CA SER A 68 18.07 -4.52 -0.83
C SER A 68 17.13 -3.47 -0.24
N ASP A 69 16.88 -2.46 -1.04
CA ASP A 69 15.80 -1.48 -0.88
C ASP A 69 14.55 -2.03 -1.58
N LEU A 70 13.38 -1.97 -0.94
CA LEU A 70 12.14 -2.47 -1.56
C LEU A 70 11.64 -1.59 -2.71
N HIS A 71 12.00 -0.31 -2.73
CA HIS A 71 11.54 0.67 -3.72
C HIS A 71 12.21 0.44 -5.08
N ASP A 72 13.47 0.01 -5.08
CA ASP A 72 14.26 -0.23 -6.29
C ASP A 72 14.37 -1.72 -6.70
N TYR A 73 13.80 -2.63 -5.90
CA TYR A 73 13.98 -4.05 -6.14
C TYR A 73 13.12 -4.55 -7.31
N GLU A 74 13.77 -5.12 -8.32
CA GLU A 74 13.08 -5.83 -9.42
C GLU A 74 13.28 -7.35 -9.26
N PRO A 75 12.21 -8.14 -9.08
CA PRO A 75 12.30 -9.59 -8.91
C PRO A 75 12.89 -10.29 -10.14
N THR A 76 13.90 -11.14 -9.93
CA THR A 76 14.45 -11.94 -11.04
C THR A 76 13.55 -13.14 -11.34
N GLN A 77 13.67 -13.74 -12.54
CA GLN A 77 12.99 -15.00 -12.86
C GLN A 77 13.27 -16.11 -11.84
N LYS A 78 14.47 -16.12 -11.26
CA LYS A 78 14.85 -17.09 -10.22
C LYS A 78 14.04 -16.87 -8.94
N ASP A 79 13.82 -15.61 -8.57
CA ASP A 79 13.02 -15.23 -7.40
C ASP A 79 11.55 -15.61 -7.63
N MET A 80 11.00 -15.28 -8.81
CA MET A 80 9.65 -15.70 -9.22
C MET A 80 9.46 -17.22 -9.17
N LEU A 81 10.45 -17.99 -9.62
CA LEU A 81 10.41 -19.46 -9.55
C LEU A 81 10.51 -19.98 -8.11
N LYS A 82 11.29 -19.32 -7.25
CA LYS A 82 11.42 -19.68 -5.84
C LYS A 82 10.08 -19.47 -5.11
N VAL A 83 9.44 -18.32 -5.32
CA VAL A 83 8.11 -18.03 -4.75
C VAL A 83 7.07 -19.02 -5.27
N ASN A 84 7.02 -19.30 -6.58
CA ASN A 84 6.06 -20.26 -7.14
C ASN A 84 6.22 -21.69 -6.60
N LYS A 85 7.45 -22.10 -6.25
CA LYS A 85 7.73 -23.41 -5.64
C LYS A 85 7.36 -23.47 -4.16
N SER A 86 7.16 -22.33 -3.51
CA SER A 86 6.79 -22.28 -2.11
C SER A 86 5.38 -22.84 -1.87
N ASP A 87 5.15 -23.20 -0.62
CA ASP A 87 3.89 -23.65 -0.09
C ASP A 87 2.92 -22.50 0.19
N LEU A 88 3.46 -21.33 0.52
CA LEU A 88 2.74 -20.08 0.77
C LEU A 88 3.64 -18.89 0.38
N PHE A 89 3.04 -17.91 -0.27
CA PHE A 89 3.59 -16.57 -0.45
C PHE A 89 2.79 -15.60 0.43
N VAL A 90 3.44 -15.05 1.45
CA VAL A 90 2.83 -14.15 2.44
C VAL A 90 3.47 -12.76 2.32
N TYR A 91 2.68 -11.75 2.04
CA TYR A 91 3.16 -10.40 1.71
C TYR A 91 2.27 -9.33 2.35
N THR A 92 2.78 -8.11 2.48
CA THR A 92 2.07 -7.02 3.20
C THR A 92 0.76 -6.66 2.52
N GLY A 93 0.73 -6.58 1.19
CA GLY A 93 -0.49 -6.32 0.42
C GLY A 93 -0.21 -6.06 -1.05
N ASP A 94 -1.25 -6.09 -1.87
CA ASP A 94 -1.13 -5.74 -3.30
C ASP A 94 -0.84 -4.24 -3.49
N ASP A 95 -1.30 -3.39 -2.55
CA ASP A 95 -1.13 -1.94 -2.60
C ASP A 95 -0.11 -1.42 -1.56
N LEU A 96 0.51 -2.31 -0.77
CA LEU A 96 1.44 -1.97 0.33
C LEU A 96 2.86 -2.51 0.10
N ASP A 97 3.14 -2.97 -1.12
CA ASP A 97 4.42 -3.54 -1.50
C ASP A 97 4.64 -3.37 -3.01
N PRO A 98 5.70 -2.64 -3.41
CA PRO A 98 6.01 -2.33 -4.80
C PRO A 98 6.00 -3.52 -5.77
N VAL A 99 6.37 -4.71 -5.29
CA VAL A 99 6.56 -5.88 -6.16
C VAL A 99 5.56 -7.00 -5.88
N ALA A 100 4.87 -6.97 -4.74
CA ALA A 100 4.05 -8.11 -4.32
C ALA A 100 2.91 -8.41 -5.28
N LYS A 101 2.18 -7.39 -5.77
CA LYS A 101 1.07 -7.58 -6.74
C LYS A 101 1.55 -8.33 -7.99
N LYS A 102 2.68 -7.91 -8.56
CA LYS A 102 3.31 -8.55 -9.72
C LYS A 102 3.73 -10.00 -9.42
N VAL A 103 4.34 -10.24 -8.27
CA VAL A 103 4.74 -11.59 -7.85
C VAL A 103 3.53 -12.50 -7.66
N ALA A 104 2.53 -12.02 -6.92
CA ALA A 104 1.28 -12.71 -6.63
C ALA A 104 0.51 -13.06 -7.91
N ALA A 105 0.44 -12.16 -8.90
CA ALA A 105 -0.22 -12.40 -10.18
C ALA A 105 0.33 -13.63 -10.93
N THR A 106 1.60 -14.02 -10.70
CA THR A 106 2.18 -15.22 -11.33
C THR A 106 1.77 -16.53 -10.66
N ILE A 107 1.24 -16.48 -9.44
CA ILE A 107 0.84 -17.65 -8.66
C ILE A 107 -0.63 -17.96 -8.98
N LYS A 108 -0.83 -19.07 -9.70
CA LYS A 108 -2.16 -19.50 -10.17
C LYS A 108 -3.07 -20.07 -9.09
N ASP A 109 -2.49 -20.60 -8.01
CA ASP A 109 -3.26 -21.18 -6.91
C ASP A 109 -3.49 -20.12 -5.83
N ASP A 110 -4.71 -19.60 -5.76
CA ASP A 110 -5.07 -18.57 -4.78
C ASP A 110 -4.86 -19.02 -3.33
N LYS A 111 -4.91 -20.32 -3.05
CA LYS A 111 -4.65 -20.85 -1.69
C LYS A 111 -3.19 -20.74 -1.27
N LYS A 112 -2.30 -20.43 -2.20
CA LYS A 112 -0.88 -20.17 -1.93
C LYS A 112 -0.58 -18.70 -1.68
N LYS A 113 -1.50 -17.78 -1.95
CA LYS A 113 -1.30 -16.33 -1.78
C LYS A 113 -1.97 -15.85 -0.51
N VAL A 114 -1.26 -15.03 0.25
CA VAL A 114 -1.78 -14.41 1.48
C VAL A 114 -1.40 -12.93 1.48
N SER A 115 -2.32 -12.11 0.99
CA SER A 115 -2.28 -10.65 1.14
C SER A 115 -2.72 -10.29 2.56
N LEU A 116 -1.81 -9.76 3.36
CA LEU A 116 -2.13 -9.38 4.75
C LEU A 116 -2.95 -8.09 4.84
N GLN A 117 -2.88 -7.24 3.82
CA GLN A 117 -3.69 -6.03 3.65
C GLN A 117 -5.19 -6.32 3.69
N ASP A 118 -5.62 -7.50 3.22
CA ASP A 118 -7.03 -7.92 3.19
C ASP A 118 -7.67 -7.98 4.58
N LYS A 119 -6.85 -8.03 5.64
CA LYS A 119 -7.30 -8.06 7.04
C LYS A 119 -7.19 -6.70 7.73
N LEU A 120 -6.60 -5.70 7.09
CA LEU A 120 -6.46 -4.36 7.66
C LEU A 120 -7.73 -3.53 7.42
N ASP A 121 -7.98 -2.60 8.34
CA ASP A 121 -8.90 -1.49 8.07
C ASP A 121 -8.24 -0.54 7.07
N ARG A 122 -8.64 -0.64 5.79
CA ARG A 122 -8.09 0.17 4.70
C ARG A 122 -8.28 1.68 4.93
N SER A 123 -9.25 2.11 5.74
CA SER A 123 -9.44 3.54 6.08
C SER A 123 -8.33 4.11 6.97
N THR A 124 -7.42 3.26 7.47
CA THR A 124 -6.28 3.63 8.33
C THR A 124 -4.93 3.51 7.62
N LEU A 125 -4.94 3.16 6.33
CA LEU A 125 -3.72 3.14 5.52
C LEU A 125 -3.31 4.56 5.15
N LEU A 126 -2.01 4.82 5.16
CA LEU A 126 -1.47 6.13 4.85
C LEU A 126 -1.25 6.25 3.34
N THR A 127 -1.51 7.44 2.80
CA THR A 127 -1.30 7.78 1.39
C THR A 127 0.18 7.96 1.11
N ASP A 128 0.58 7.56 -0.10
CA ASP A 128 1.82 8.01 -0.70
C ASP A 128 1.72 9.45 -1.15
N GLN A 129 2.27 10.34 -0.31
CA GLN A 129 2.27 11.78 -0.58
C GLN A 129 3.51 12.15 -1.38
N HIS A 130 3.42 11.90 -2.68
CA HIS A 130 4.15 12.70 -3.65
C HIS A 130 3.51 14.08 -3.72
N GLU A 131 4.30 15.12 -3.44
CA GLU A 131 3.89 16.47 -3.79
C GLU A 131 3.84 16.57 -5.32
N HIS A 132 2.65 16.45 -5.90
CA HIS A 132 2.37 17.08 -7.19
C HIS A 132 2.32 18.59 -6.93
N GLY A 133 3.49 19.19 -6.82
CA GLY A 133 3.63 20.63 -6.73
C GLY A 133 3.04 21.27 -7.98
N ASP A 134 2.10 22.19 -7.77
CA ASP A 134 1.56 23.08 -8.79
C ASP A 134 2.70 23.74 -9.62
N GLU A 135 2.53 23.68 -10.93
CA GLU A 135 3.16 24.48 -12.00
C GLU A 135 4.68 24.34 -12.24
N GLU A 136 5.04 23.55 -13.27
CA GLU A 136 5.64 24.03 -14.52
C GLU A 136 5.70 22.88 -15.55
N HIS A 137 4.95 23.01 -16.66
CA HIS A 137 5.10 22.13 -17.82
C HIS A 137 6.51 22.28 -18.41
N ALA A 138 7.34 21.24 -18.31
CA ALA A 138 8.57 21.14 -19.10
C ALA A 138 8.93 19.69 -19.42
N ASP A 139 8.84 19.41 -20.72
CA ASP A 139 9.47 18.35 -21.51
C ASP A 139 9.15 16.88 -21.24
N SER A 140 8.58 16.28 -22.29
CA SER A 140 8.44 14.85 -22.52
C SER A 140 9.79 14.13 -22.43
N HIS A 141 10.01 13.46 -21.31
CA HIS A 141 10.93 12.34 -21.24
C HIS A 141 10.16 11.13 -20.71
N GLU A 142 10.17 10.04 -21.50
CA GLU A 142 9.71 8.72 -21.11
C GLU A 142 10.50 8.24 -19.89
N HIS A 143 10.07 8.62 -18.70
CA HIS A 143 10.48 8.00 -17.46
C HIS A 143 9.36 7.06 -17.03
N HIS A 144 9.61 5.76 -17.17
CA HIS A 144 8.77 4.72 -16.61
C HIS A 144 8.86 4.78 -15.07
N HIS A 145 8.16 5.73 -14.45
CA HIS A 145 7.90 5.71 -13.02
C HIS A 145 6.80 4.68 -12.76
N HIS A 146 7.18 3.54 -12.21
CA HIS A 146 6.23 2.55 -11.72
C HIS A 146 5.60 3.12 -10.44
N HIS A 147 4.48 3.83 -10.55
CA HIS A 147 3.76 4.30 -9.37
C HIS A 147 3.28 3.09 -8.55
N HIS A 148 3.83 2.96 -7.34
CA HIS A 148 3.59 1.84 -6.44
C HIS A 148 2.39 2.15 -5.53
N GLY A 149 1.22 1.55 -5.81
CA GLY A 149 0.09 1.39 -4.87
C GLY A 149 -0.62 2.64 -4.33
N GLY A 150 -0.01 3.83 -4.38
CA GLY A 150 -0.54 5.08 -3.80
C GLY A 150 -0.63 5.09 -2.27
N TYR A 151 -0.09 4.07 -1.58
CA TYR A 151 -0.07 3.97 -0.12
C TYR A 151 1.37 3.87 0.41
N ASP A 152 1.55 4.30 1.66
CA ASP A 152 2.77 4.08 2.44
C ASP A 152 3.02 2.58 2.64
N PRO A 153 4.14 2.03 2.12
CA PRO A 153 4.45 0.62 2.26
C PRO A 153 4.90 0.24 3.68
N HIS A 154 5.35 1.19 4.51
CA HIS A 154 6.02 0.97 5.82
C HIS A 154 5.09 0.51 6.96
N VAL A 155 4.02 -0.17 6.60
CA VAL A 155 2.90 -0.60 7.45
C VAL A 155 3.34 -1.49 8.62
N TRP A 156 4.43 -2.23 8.48
CA TRP A 156 4.96 -3.16 9.49
C TRP A 156 5.69 -2.46 10.64
N LEU A 157 5.87 -1.14 10.59
CA LEU A 157 6.39 -0.40 11.75
C LEU A 157 5.30 -0.17 12.81
N ASP A 158 4.03 -0.34 12.46
CA ASP A 158 2.90 -0.27 13.39
C ASP A 158 2.67 -1.62 14.11
N PRO A 159 2.91 -1.73 15.42
CA PRO A 159 2.74 -2.97 16.16
C PRO A 159 1.28 -3.46 16.21
N GLU A 160 0.28 -2.58 16.12
CA GLU A 160 -1.13 -2.99 16.09
C GLU A 160 -1.48 -3.64 14.75
N LYS A 161 -0.96 -3.10 13.64
CA LYS A 161 -1.13 -3.74 12.32
C LYS A 161 -0.40 -5.08 12.27
N ASN A 162 0.77 -5.18 12.91
CA ASN A 162 1.48 -6.45 13.02
C ASN A 162 0.75 -7.51 13.84
N LYS A 163 -0.08 -7.13 14.83
CA LYS A 163 -0.94 -8.10 15.53
C LYS A 163 -1.95 -8.73 14.58
N VAL A 164 -2.56 -7.93 13.69
CA VAL A 164 -3.45 -8.44 12.63
C VAL A 164 -2.67 -9.38 11.70
N PHE A 165 -1.47 -9.00 11.27
CA PHE A 165 -0.61 -9.85 10.44
C PHE A 165 -0.26 -11.18 11.12
N ALA A 166 0.13 -11.14 12.40
CA ALA A 166 0.49 -12.33 13.15
C ALA A 166 -0.69 -13.29 13.34
N ILE A 167 -1.91 -12.77 13.53
CA ILE A 167 -3.14 -13.57 13.59
C ILE A 167 -3.33 -14.32 12.27
N GLU A 168 -3.28 -13.60 11.15
CA GLU A 168 -3.51 -14.17 9.81
C GLU A 168 -2.45 -15.21 9.45
N ILE A 169 -1.17 -14.91 9.72
CA ILE A 169 -0.06 -15.86 9.54
C ILE A 169 -0.32 -17.14 10.33
N LYS A 170 -0.67 -17.02 11.62
CA LYS A 170 -0.96 -18.17 12.49
C LYS A 170 -2.13 -18.98 11.93
N ASP A 171 -3.21 -18.35 11.51
CA ASP A 171 -4.39 -19.05 10.98
C ASP A 171 -4.07 -19.80 9.68
N HIS A 172 -3.28 -19.22 8.77
CA HIS A 172 -2.81 -19.89 7.56
C HIS A 172 -1.88 -21.07 7.86
N LEU A 173 -0.95 -20.93 8.82
CA LEU A 173 -0.08 -22.04 9.23
C LEU A 173 -0.89 -23.18 9.87
N VAL A 174 -1.88 -22.87 10.72
CA VAL A 174 -2.78 -23.87 11.32
C VAL A 174 -3.62 -24.58 10.25
N ALA A 175 -4.14 -23.85 9.27
CA ALA A 175 -4.94 -24.43 8.19
C ALA A 175 -4.11 -25.38 7.32
N LYS A 176 -2.85 -25.02 7.06
CA LYS A 176 -1.95 -25.82 6.20
C LYS A 176 -1.32 -26.99 6.93
N ASP A 177 -1.13 -26.86 8.24
CA ASP A 177 -0.50 -27.88 9.06
C ASP A 177 -1.21 -28.07 10.42
N PRO A 178 -2.42 -28.69 10.42
CA PRO A 178 -3.23 -28.83 11.62
C PRO A 178 -2.59 -29.67 12.73
N LYS A 179 -1.62 -30.55 12.42
CA LYS A 179 -0.92 -31.40 13.40
C LYS A 179 -0.13 -30.57 14.42
N HIS A 180 0.32 -29.37 14.06
CA HIS A 180 1.12 -28.50 14.93
C HIS A 180 0.37 -27.28 15.46
N LYS A 181 -0.98 -27.26 15.32
CA LYS A 181 -1.84 -26.15 15.73
C LYS A 181 -1.51 -25.58 17.11
N ASN A 182 -1.42 -26.44 18.13
CA ASN A 182 -1.19 -25.99 19.52
C ASN A 182 0.17 -25.30 19.69
N GLU A 183 1.18 -25.68 18.91
CA GLU A 183 2.50 -25.04 18.93
C GLU A 183 2.45 -23.66 18.28
N TYR A 184 1.79 -23.55 17.11
CA TYR A 184 1.58 -22.27 16.43
C TYR A 184 0.79 -21.28 17.29
N GLU A 185 -0.30 -21.71 17.93
CA GLU A 185 -1.09 -20.86 18.82
C GLU A 185 -0.28 -20.40 20.04
N LYS A 186 0.51 -21.30 20.64
CA LYS A 186 1.39 -20.96 21.77
C LYS A 186 2.48 -19.96 21.37
N ASN A 187 3.10 -20.15 20.21
CA ASN A 187 4.15 -19.26 19.71
C ASN A 187 3.59 -17.90 19.30
N PHE A 188 2.43 -17.89 18.64
CA PHE A 188 1.68 -16.67 18.34
C PHE A 188 1.40 -15.86 19.60
N LYS A 189 0.94 -16.48 20.69
CA LYS A 189 0.69 -15.75 21.95
C LYS A 189 1.93 -15.08 22.52
N LYS A 190 3.11 -15.68 22.38
CA LYS A 190 4.37 -15.01 22.77
C LYS A 190 4.67 -13.80 21.90
N LEU A 191 4.48 -13.93 20.58
CA LEU A 191 4.67 -12.85 19.63
C LEU A 191 3.69 -11.70 19.89
N GLU A 192 2.41 -12.01 20.11
CA GLU A 192 1.36 -11.04 20.43
C GLU A 192 1.72 -10.23 21.69
N HIS A 193 2.16 -10.89 22.76
CA HIS A 193 2.62 -10.19 23.97
C HIS A 193 3.84 -9.30 23.69
N ALA A 194 4.81 -9.76 22.90
CA ALA A 194 5.98 -8.94 22.56
C ALA A 194 5.59 -7.71 21.71
N LEU A 195 4.58 -7.82 20.85
CA LEU A 195 4.04 -6.69 20.10
C LEU A 195 3.29 -5.70 21.01
N ASP A 196 2.53 -6.19 22.00
CA ASP A 196 1.91 -5.34 23.03
C ASP A 196 2.97 -4.59 23.86
N ASP A 197 4.07 -5.25 24.22
CA ASP A 197 5.17 -4.62 24.96
C ASP A 197 5.88 -3.52 24.13
N ILE A 198 6.03 -3.72 22.82
CA ILE A 198 6.57 -2.71 21.90
C ILE A 198 5.61 -1.51 21.80
N ASP A 199 4.31 -1.77 21.64
CA ASP A 199 3.30 -0.70 21.58
C ASP A 199 3.26 0.12 22.89
N ASN A 200 3.35 -0.54 24.04
CA ASN A 200 3.40 0.13 25.34
C ASN A 200 4.67 0.99 25.49
N GLN A 201 5.84 0.49 25.09
CA GLN A 201 7.08 1.27 25.11
C GLN A 201 6.99 2.51 24.20
N LEU A 202 6.43 2.35 23.00
CA LEU A 202 6.22 3.47 22.08
C LEU A 202 5.27 4.51 22.68
N LYS A 203 4.14 4.10 23.27
CA LYS A 203 3.25 5.01 24.01
C LYS A 203 3.97 5.75 25.13
N GLU A 204 4.79 5.05 25.91
CA GLU A 204 5.52 5.66 27.03
C GLU A 204 6.51 6.72 26.57
N ILE A 205 7.27 6.47 25.50
CA ILE A 205 8.24 7.45 25.01
C ILE A 205 7.59 8.65 24.29
N THR A 206 6.35 8.51 23.79
CA THR A 206 5.66 9.57 23.04
C THR A 206 4.59 10.34 23.82
N LYS A 207 4.12 9.84 24.97
CA LYS A 207 2.96 10.40 25.70
C LYS A 207 3.02 11.92 25.93
N ASP A 208 4.19 12.46 26.24
CA ASP A 208 4.41 13.89 26.53
C ASP A 208 5.12 14.61 25.36
N LYS A 209 5.28 13.94 24.22
CA LYS A 209 6.05 14.38 23.06
C LYS A 209 5.20 14.46 21.79
N GLN A 210 3.87 14.41 21.92
CA GLN A 210 2.95 14.55 20.78
C GLN A 210 3.15 15.88 20.06
N GLY A 211 3.21 15.84 18.73
CA GLY A 211 3.53 16.94 17.82
C GLY A 211 5.03 17.27 17.76
N ASN A 212 5.91 16.55 18.46
CA ASN A 212 7.36 16.73 18.27
C ASN A 212 7.75 16.16 16.90
N ALA A 213 8.72 16.82 16.26
CA ALA A 213 9.28 16.41 14.99
C ALA A 213 10.42 15.40 15.20
N VAL A 214 10.43 14.35 14.37
CA VAL A 214 11.54 13.42 14.20
C VAL A 214 12.05 13.57 12.77
N PHE A 215 13.32 13.96 12.64
CA PHE A 215 14.00 14.04 11.35
C PHE A 215 14.60 12.68 11.01
N ILE A 216 14.38 12.20 9.78
CA ILE A 216 14.85 10.88 9.30
C ILE A 216 15.37 10.96 7.86
N SER A 217 16.30 10.09 7.48
CA SER A 217 16.84 10.01 6.11
C SER A 217 15.79 9.73 5.03
N HIS A 218 14.77 8.95 5.35
CA HIS A 218 13.72 8.47 4.46
C HIS A 218 12.40 8.50 5.24
N GLU A 219 11.30 8.98 4.65
CA GLU A 219 9.96 9.05 5.28
C GLU A 219 9.31 7.69 5.56
N SER A 220 9.98 6.81 6.31
CA SER A 220 9.47 5.50 6.69
C SER A 220 8.70 5.50 8.01
N LEU A 221 8.61 6.62 8.73
CA LEU A 221 7.99 6.67 10.07
C LEU A 221 6.48 6.92 10.05
N GLY A 222 5.84 7.02 8.89
CA GLY A 222 4.46 7.50 8.74
C GLY A 222 3.49 6.83 9.71
N TYR A 223 3.45 5.50 9.72
CA TYR A 223 2.54 4.76 10.60
C TYR A 223 2.85 4.89 12.09
N LEU A 224 4.12 5.03 12.47
CA LEU A 224 4.51 5.31 13.86
C LEU A 224 4.09 6.72 14.26
N ALA A 225 4.34 7.71 13.40
CA ALA A 225 4.01 9.10 13.60
C ALA A 225 2.50 9.29 13.76
N ASP A 226 1.70 8.68 12.88
CA ASP A 226 0.24 8.70 12.94
C ASP A 226 -0.30 8.08 14.23
N ARG A 227 0.17 6.88 14.59
CA ARG A 227 -0.30 6.16 15.79
C ARG A 227 0.08 6.87 17.09
N TYR A 228 1.32 7.32 17.20
CA TYR A 228 1.87 7.84 18.45
C TYR A 228 1.89 9.37 18.53
N GLY A 229 1.36 10.04 17.51
CA GLY A 229 1.05 11.46 17.52
C GLY A 229 2.26 12.37 17.40
N PHE A 230 3.40 11.90 16.90
CA PHE A 230 4.55 12.75 16.56
C PHE A 230 4.55 13.09 15.06
N VAL A 231 5.43 13.99 14.63
CA VAL A 231 5.54 14.41 13.22
C VAL A 231 6.84 13.84 12.65
N GLN A 232 6.78 13.21 11.48
CA GLN A 232 7.99 12.87 10.73
C GLN A 232 8.38 14.02 9.80
N LYS A 233 9.68 14.23 9.61
CA LYS A 233 10.24 15.06 8.54
C LYS A 233 11.36 14.27 7.87
N GLY A 234 11.08 13.71 6.70
CA GLY A 234 12.08 12.97 5.95
C GLY A 234 12.95 13.87 5.09
N ILE A 235 14.15 13.38 4.80
CA ILE A 235 15.08 14.01 3.87
C ILE A 235 14.73 13.58 2.44
N GLN A 236 14.60 12.28 2.22
CA GLN A 236 13.98 11.70 1.03
C GLN A 236 12.49 11.53 1.27
N ASN A 237 11.69 11.58 0.20
CA ASN A 237 10.28 11.20 0.28
C ASN A 237 10.14 9.69 0.57
N MET A 238 8.91 9.24 0.75
CA MET A 238 8.58 7.87 1.10
C MET A 238 8.89 6.81 0.02
N ASN A 239 9.30 7.23 -1.18
CA ASN A 239 9.78 6.34 -2.24
C ASN A 239 11.29 6.37 -2.37
N ALA A 240 11.98 6.82 -1.31
CA ALA A 240 13.43 7.00 -1.27
C ALA A 240 13.99 7.94 -2.37
N GLU A 241 13.18 8.84 -2.91
CA GLU A 241 13.63 9.80 -3.93
C GLU A 241 14.38 10.97 -3.30
N ASP A 242 15.47 11.38 -3.96
CA ASP A 242 16.29 12.49 -3.49
C ASP A 242 15.55 13.84 -3.61
N PRO A 243 15.63 14.71 -2.59
CA PRO A 243 15.03 16.03 -2.66
C PRO A 243 15.74 16.92 -3.69
N SER A 244 15.01 17.91 -4.23
CA SER A 244 15.64 18.97 -5.02
C SER A 244 16.70 19.74 -4.21
N GLN A 245 17.66 20.38 -4.88
CA GLN A 245 18.69 21.18 -4.20
C GLN A 245 18.09 22.31 -3.33
N LYS A 246 16.97 22.89 -3.77
CA LYS A 246 16.24 23.91 -3.02
C LYS A 246 15.63 23.32 -1.75
N ALA A 247 14.95 22.17 -1.86
CA ALA A 247 14.38 21.47 -0.71
C ALA A 247 15.46 21.05 0.28
N LEU A 248 16.58 20.50 -0.19
CA LEU A 248 17.72 20.14 0.67
C LEU A 248 18.30 21.36 1.42
N THR A 249 18.46 22.49 0.72
CA THR A 249 18.96 23.73 1.33
C THR A 249 18.00 24.24 2.41
N GLN A 250 16.69 24.21 2.13
CA GLN A 250 15.67 24.61 3.09
C GLN A 250 15.65 23.69 4.32
N LEU A 251 15.82 22.39 4.12
CA LEU A 251 15.89 21.41 5.20
C LEU A 251 17.13 21.61 6.09
N VAL A 252 18.31 21.80 5.49
CA VAL A 252 19.55 22.12 6.25
C VAL A 252 19.39 23.40 7.07
N LYS A 253 18.75 24.42 6.49
CA LYS A 253 18.44 25.67 7.19
C LYS A 253 17.50 25.42 8.37
N GLU A 254 16.41 24.68 8.17
CA GLU A 254 15.46 24.34 9.24
C GLU A 254 16.13 23.56 10.37
N ILE A 255 16.97 22.56 10.04
CA ILE A 255 17.72 21.75 11.00
C ILE A 255 18.61 22.63 11.88
N ASN A 256 19.34 23.58 11.28
CA ASN A 256 20.23 24.49 11.99
C ASN A 256 19.45 25.52 12.82
N GLU A 257 18.39 26.14 12.27
CA GLU A 257 17.56 27.13 12.97
C GLU A 257 16.83 26.55 14.18
N LYS A 258 16.29 25.33 14.05
CA LYS A 258 15.59 24.62 15.12
C LYS A 258 16.54 23.88 16.08
N ASN A 259 17.86 23.94 15.85
CA ASN A 259 18.88 23.26 16.64
C ASN A 259 18.59 21.75 16.79
N VAL A 260 18.25 21.09 15.68
CA VAL A 260 18.01 19.65 15.65
C VAL A 260 19.24 18.90 16.15
N LYS A 261 19.06 18.14 17.25
CA LYS A 261 20.16 17.41 17.90
C LYS A 261 20.44 16.07 17.24
N TYR A 262 19.40 15.41 16.74
CA TYR A 262 19.46 14.06 16.23
C TYR A 262 18.69 13.93 14.93
N ILE A 263 19.26 13.17 14.00
CA ILE A 263 18.60 12.74 12.77
C ILE A 263 18.71 11.21 12.72
N LEU A 264 17.59 10.55 12.43
CA LEU A 264 17.55 9.11 12.25
C LEU A 264 18.05 8.73 10.85
N TYR A 265 18.81 7.65 10.75
CA TYR A 265 19.40 7.17 9.52
C TYR A 265 19.16 5.67 9.35
N GLU A 266 18.63 5.29 8.19
CA GLU A 266 18.37 3.90 7.85
C GLU A 266 19.68 3.13 7.64
N ASP A 267 19.80 1.97 8.30
CA ASP A 267 21.04 1.19 8.30
C ASP A 267 21.23 0.27 7.09
N ASN A 268 20.16 -0.03 6.37
CA ASN A 268 20.18 -0.99 5.26
C ASN A 268 20.66 -0.36 3.94
N VAL A 269 20.56 0.96 3.77
CA VAL A 269 20.91 1.68 2.51
C VAL A 269 21.83 2.86 2.77
N ALA A 270 22.95 2.93 2.06
CA ALA A 270 23.90 4.06 2.17
C ALA A 270 23.45 5.23 1.29
N ASN A 271 23.38 6.44 1.86
CA ASN A 271 22.80 7.61 1.18
C ASN A 271 23.75 8.83 1.14
N LYS A 272 23.91 9.45 -0.04
CA LYS A 272 24.77 10.63 -0.26
C LYS A 272 24.18 11.93 0.28
N VAL A 273 22.86 12.14 0.16
CA VAL A 273 22.15 13.31 0.69
C VAL A 273 22.28 13.37 2.20
N THR A 274 22.17 12.21 2.85
CA THR A 274 22.45 12.00 4.27
C THR A 274 23.86 12.50 4.65
N GLU A 275 24.89 12.16 3.86
CA GLU A 275 26.26 12.62 4.11
C GLU A 275 26.43 14.14 3.96
N THR A 276 25.68 14.77 3.05
CA THR A 276 25.65 16.23 2.92
C THR A 276 25.08 16.86 4.19
N ILE A 277 23.94 16.38 4.69
CA ILE A 277 23.32 16.92 5.91
C ILE A 277 24.24 16.77 7.13
N ARG A 278 24.96 15.65 7.22
CA ARG A 278 25.95 15.44 8.30
C ARG A 278 27.12 16.42 8.25
N LYS A 279 27.49 16.92 7.07
CA LYS A 279 28.58 17.90 6.91
C LYS A 279 28.12 19.33 7.17
N GLU A 280 26.87 19.64 6.81
CA GLU A 280 26.32 20.99 6.86
C GLU A 280 25.55 21.30 8.17
N THR A 281 25.44 20.33 9.08
CA THR A 281 24.68 20.48 10.33
C THR A 281 25.42 19.88 11.52
N ASN A 282 25.06 20.31 12.73
CA ASN A 282 25.61 19.76 13.98
C ASN A 282 24.80 18.57 14.52
N ALA A 283 23.80 18.10 13.77
CA ALA A 283 22.94 17.02 14.20
C ALA A 283 23.69 15.68 14.24
N LYS A 284 23.47 14.90 15.29
CA LYS A 284 24.13 13.60 15.49
C LYS A 284 23.31 12.49 14.84
N PRO A 285 23.96 11.58 14.10
CA PRO A 285 23.27 10.44 13.52
C PRO A 285 22.86 9.43 14.59
N LEU A 286 21.60 8.99 14.54
CA LEU A 286 21.10 7.83 15.24
C LEU A 286 20.66 6.79 14.22
N LYS A 287 21.03 5.54 14.45
CA LYS A 287 20.69 4.43 13.58
C LYS A 287 19.21 4.06 13.75
N PHE A 288 18.53 3.84 12.63
CA PHE A 288 17.16 3.38 12.53
C PHE A 288 17.10 2.16 11.61
N TYR A 289 16.24 1.22 11.95
CA TYR A 289 16.04 -0.04 11.24
C TYR A 289 14.63 -0.01 10.63
N ASN A 290 14.51 0.37 9.35
CA ASN A 290 13.25 0.29 8.60
C ASN A 290 12.76 -1.16 8.46
N MET A 291 13.66 -2.16 8.47
CA MET A 291 13.36 -3.59 8.37
C MET A 291 12.71 -4.02 7.05
N GLU A 292 12.91 -3.29 5.96
CA GLU A 292 12.53 -3.76 4.62
C GLU A 292 13.24 -5.09 4.30
N SER A 293 14.57 -5.07 4.48
CA SER A 293 15.47 -6.22 4.47
C SER A 293 16.51 -6.09 5.59
N LEU A 294 17.07 -7.21 6.03
CA LEU A 294 18.27 -7.17 6.85
C LEU A 294 19.49 -6.86 5.99
N ASN A 295 20.45 -6.08 6.49
CA ASN A 295 21.74 -5.99 5.83
C ASN A 295 22.55 -7.30 6.00
N LYS A 296 23.67 -7.41 5.26
CA LYS A 296 24.50 -8.62 5.25
C LYS A 296 25.09 -9.01 6.60
N GLU A 297 25.34 -8.05 7.50
CA GLU A 297 25.86 -8.32 8.84
C GLU A 297 24.75 -8.81 9.76
N GLN A 298 23.62 -8.09 9.78
CA GLN A 298 22.42 -8.44 10.53
C GLN A 298 21.90 -9.84 10.15
N SER A 299 21.91 -10.19 8.84
CA SER A 299 21.44 -11.50 8.36
C SER A 299 22.23 -12.71 8.87
N LYS A 300 23.43 -12.48 9.43
CA LYS A 300 24.28 -13.53 10.02
C LYS A 300 24.06 -13.70 11.52
N ASP A 301 23.34 -12.77 12.14
CA ASP A 301 23.07 -12.77 13.56
C ASP A 301 21.65 -13.28 13.81
N GLU A 302 21.55 -14.51 14.30
CA GLU A 302 20.26 -15.16 14.57
C GLU A 302 19.44 -14.46 15.66
N SER A 303 20.05 -13.56 16.44
CA SER A 303 19.36 -12.76 17.46
C SER A 303 18.68 -11.51 16.90
N MET A 304 18.91 -11.14 15.64
CA MET A 304 18.32 -9.95 15.02
C MET A 304 16.86 -10.15 14.59
N ASP A 305 15.96 -10.46 15.52
CA ASP A 305 14.52 -10.53 15.25
C ASP A 305 13.85 -9.15 15.21
N TYR A 306 12.58 -9.12 14.80
CA TYR A 306 11.79 -7.89 14.73
C TYR A 306 11.80 -7.11 16.06
N GLN A 307 11.64 -7.81 17.19
CA GLN A 307 11.60 -7.23 18.52
C GLN A 307 12.92 -6.53 18.86
N THR A 308 14.04 -7.19 18.60
CA THR A 308 15.38 -6.65 18.85
C THR A 308 15.62 -5.38 18.05
N LEU A 309 15.20 -5.37 16.78
CA LEU A 309 15.35 -4.18 15.92
C LEU A 309 14.42 -3.06 16.36
N MET A 310 13.17 -3.35 16.69
CA MET A 310 12.21 -2.35 17.19
C MET A 310 12.61 -1.76 18.53
N ASN A 311 13.16 -2.54 19.46
CA ASN A 311 13.67 -2.01 20.72
C ASN A 311 14.81 -1.01 20.50
N LYS A 312 15.71 -1.29 19.54
CA LYS A 312 16.75 -0.32 19.14
C LYS A 312 16.16 0.92 18.47
N ASN A 313 15.12 0.76 17.66
CA ASN A 313 14.39 1.90 17.08
C ASN A 313 13.75 2.76 18.17
N ILE A 314 13.13 2.16 19.19
CA ILE A 314 12.53 2.86 20.34
C ILE A 314 13.60 3.69 21.05
N GLU A 315 14.78 3.14 21.32
CA GLU A 315 15.89 3.89 21.94
C GLU A 315 16.35 5.09 21.09
N ALA A 316 16.36 4.95 19.77
CA ALA A 316 16.72 6.03 18.85
C ALA A 316 15.63 7.10 18.77
N LEU A 317 14.36 6.68 18.69
CA LEU A 317 13.19 7.55 18.65
C LEU A 317 13.06 8.37 19.94
N ASP A 318 13.26 7.75 21.10
CA ASP A 318 13.17 8.43 22.40
C ASP A 318 14.14 9.63 22.47
N LYS A 319 15.40 9.40 22.07
CA LYS A 319 16.44 10.44 21.97
C LYS A 319 16.10 11.52 20.95
N ALA A 320 15.56 11.14 19.79
CA ALA A 320 15.18 12.11 18.76
C ALA A 320 14.05 13.02 19.25
N LEU A 321 13.01 12.43 19.85
CA LEU A 321 11.84 13.14 20.35
C LEU A 321 12.14 14.05 21.55
N ASP A 322 13.16 13.73 22.36
CA ASP A 322 13.64 14.58 23.48
C ASP A 322 14.17 15.95 23.04
N SER A 323 14.34 16.17 21.73
CA SER A 323 14.73 17.47 21.20
C SER A 323 13.61 18.52 21.30
N ASN A 324 12.36 18.12 21.56
CA ASN A 324 11.19 19.02 21.72
C ASN A 324 10.99 20.02 20.56
N ILE A 325 11.26 19.56 19.34
CA ILE A 325 11.19 20.39 18.14
C ILE A 325 9.76 20.33 17.62
N LYS A 326 9.14 21.48 17.37
CA LYS A 326 7.84 21.57 16.70
C LYS A 326 8.03 22.02 15.27
N VAL A 327 7.37 21.32 14.36
CA VAL A 327 7.28 21.65 12.92
C VAL A 327 5.82 21.56 12.51
N GLU A 328 5.47 22.24 11.42
CA GLU A 328 4.17 22.08 10.80
C GLU A 328 4.10 20.73 10.09
N ASP A 329 3.01 19.99 10.33
CA ASP A 329 2.71 18.73 9.64
C ASP A 329 1.83 19.05 8.42
N GLU A 330 2.46 19.52 7.35
CA GLU A 330 1.81 19.86 6.07
C GLU A 330 1.02 18.68 5.49
N LYS A 331 1.37 17.46 5.89
CA LYS A 331 0.80 16.20 5.40
C LYS A 331 -0.42 15.76 6.21
N ALA A 332 -0.68 16.38 7.37
CA ALA A 332 -1.68 15.93 8.35
C ALA A 332 -3.10 15.78 7.79
N GLU A 333 -3.54 16.72 6.98
CA GLU A 333 -4.91 16.72 6.43
C GLU A 333 -5.10 15.67 5.33
N HIS A 334 -4.01 15.25 4.68
CA HIS A 334 -4.01 14.40 3.50
C HIS A 334 -3.52 12.96 3.74
N LYS A 335 -3.30 12.60 5.01
CA LYS A 335 -2.72 11.29 5.41
C LYS A 335 -3.47 10.08 4.86
N HIS A 336 -4.76 10.21 4.57
CA HIS A 336 -5.62 9.12 4.11
C HIS A 336 -6.30 9.40 2.76
N ASP A 337 -5.85 10.40 2.00
CA ASP A 337 -6.45 10.78 0.71
C ASP A 337 -6.60 9.60 -0.26
N LYS A 338 -5.61 8.71 -0.41
CA LYS A 338 -5.73 7.51 -1.25
C LYS A 338 -6.79 6.55 -0.72
N ALA A 339 -6.79 6.28 0.59
CA ALA A 339 -7.82 5.43 1.21
C ALA A 339 -9.22 6.00 0.95
N ILE A 340 -9.40 7.31 1.11
CA ILE A 340 -10.65 8.02 0.86
C ILE A 340 -11.06 7.90 -0.61
N SER A 341 -10.14 8.17 -1.53
CA SER A 341 -10.37 8.12 -2.98
C SER A 341 -10.79 6.73 -3.46
N ASP A 342 -10.16 5.69 -2.89
CA ASP A 342 -10.49 4.27 -3.13
C ASP A 342 -11.83 3.84 -2.51
N GLY A 343 -12.41 4.69 -1.66
CA GLY A 343 -13.72 4.47 -1.03
C GLY A 343 -13.66 3.89 0.38
N TYR A 344 -12.53 3.98 1.06
CA TYR A 344 -12.32 3.53 2.44
C TYR A 344 -12.21 4.73 3.39
N PHE A 345 -13.33 5.09 3.99
CA PHE A 345 -13.46 6.22 4.91
C PHE A 345 -14.46 5.91 6.02
N LYS A 346 -14.55 6.77 7.04
CA LYS A 346 -15.51 6.68 8.16
C LYS A 346 -16.62 7.71 7.99
N ASP A 347 -17.81 7.41 8.52
CA ASP A 347 -18.99 8.27 8.34
C ASP A 347 -18.80 9.68 8.92
N ASN A 348 -18.04 9.80 10.01
CA ASN A 348 -17.76 11.08 10.66
C ASN A 348 -16.84 12.01 9.83
N GLN A 349 -16.11 11.46 8.85
CA GLN A 349 -15.29 12.23 7.90
C GLN A 349 -16.14 12.85 6.78
N VAL A 350 -17.34 12.33 6.51
CA VAL A 350 -18.18 12.81 5.40
C VAL A 350 -18.84 14.14 5.76
N LYS A 351 -18.51 15.22 5.03
CA LYS A 351 -19.03 16.58 5.25
C LYS A 351 -19.91 17.04 4.09
N ASP A 352 -20.71 18.07 4.32
CA ASP A 352 -21.53 18.65 3.24
C ASP A 352 -20.62 19.46 2.32
N ARG A 353 -21.03 19.63 1.06
CA ARG A 353 -20.23 20.30 0.03
C ARG A 353 -21.04 21.31 -0.73
N ALA A 354 -20.38 22.38 -1.15
CA ALA A 354 -20.97 23.45 -1.94
C ALA A 354 -20.76 23.20 -3.43
N LEU A 355 -21.58 23.84 -4.28
CA LEU A 355 -21.41 23.74 -5.74
C LEU A 355 -20.08 24.35 -6.20
N SER A 356 -19.52 25.30 -5.42
CA SER A 356 -18.20 25.91 -5.64
C SER A 356 -17.06 24.91 -5.67
N ASP A 357 -17.19 23.76 -5.01
CA ASP A 357 -16.19 22.69 -5.05
C ASP A 357 -16.00 22.17 -6.49
N TYR A 358 -17.07 22.24 -7.30
CA TYR A 358 -17.11 21.85 -8.71
C TYR A 358 -17.00 23.03 -9.68
N GLU A 359 -16.80 24.27 -9.20
CA GLU A 359 -16.70 25.46 -10.05
C GLU A 359 -15.60 25.34 -11.11
N GLY A 360 -15.90 25.62 -12.37
CA GLY A 360 -14.93 25.41 -13.45
C GLY A 360 -15.58 25.14 -14.79
N LYS A 361 -14.73 24.98 -15.81
CA LYS A 361 -15.10 24.53 -17.14
C LYS A 361 -14.67 23.08 -17.29
N TRP A 362 -15.59 22.26 -17.75
CA TRP A 362 -15.45 20.81 -17.76
C TRP A 362 -15.75 20.26 -19.14
N GLN A 363 -14.96 19.30 -19.61
CA GLN A 363 -15.13 18.63 -20.90
C GLN A 363 -15.40 17.14 -20.70
N SER A 364 -16.27 16.57 -21.52
CA SER A 364 -16.57 15.14 -21.45
C SER A 364 -15.39 14.32 -21.94
N VAL A 365 -15.11 13.20 -21.25
CA VAL A 365 -14.07 12.25 -21.69
C VAL A 365 -14.54 11.30 -22.81
N TYR A 366 -15.85 11.27 -23.08
CA TYR A 366 -16.43 10.31 -24.02
C TYR A 366 -15.84 10.38 -25.45
N PRO A 367 -15.58 11.56 -26.03
CA PRO A 367 -14.94 11.65 -27.35
C PRO A 367 -13.57 10.97 -27.40
N TYR A 368 -12.75 11.09 -26.36
CA TYR A 368 -11.41 10.48 -26.25
C TYR A 368 -11.47 8.95 -26.12
N LEU A 369 -12.52 8.42 -25.47
CA LEU A 369 -12.74 6.97 -25.49
C LEU A 369 -13.15 6.48 -26.89
N LYS A 370 -14.02 7.24 -27.58
CA LYS A 370 -14.54 6.82 -28.89
C LYS A 370 -13.51 6.86 -30.01
N ASN A 371 -12.60 7.82 -29.99
CA ASN A 371 -11.59 7.97 -31.03
C ASN A 371 -10.33 7.13 -30.76
N GLY A 372 -10.25 6.46 -29.61
CA GLY A 372 -9.16 5.55 -29.24
C GLY A 372 -8.02 6.20 -28.45
N ASP A 373 -8.11 7.49 -28.10
CA ASP A 373 -7.08 8.17 -27.31
C ASP A 373 -6.88 7.54 -25.92
N LEU A 374 -7.92 6.89 -25.36
CA LEU A 374 -7.87 6.22 -24.05
C LEU A 374 -7.62 4.69 -24.12
N ASP A 375 -7.23 4.14 -25.28
CA ASP A 375 -7.04 2.68 -25.42
C ASP A 375 -5.92 2.14 -24.52
N ASP A 376 -4.83 2.90 -24.36
CA ASP A 376 -3.74 2.56 -23.45
C ASP A 376 -4.18 2.51 -21.98
N VAL A 377 -5.15 3.35 -21.58
CA VAL A 377 -5.74 3.30 -20.23
C VAL A 377 -6.50 1.99 -20.04
N MET A 378 -7.29 1.58 -21.04
CA MET A 378 -8.04 0.31 -20.98
C MET A 378 -7.10 -0.89 -20.94
N LYS A 379 -6.00 -0.82 -21.69
CA LYS A 379 -4.96 -1.84 -21.68
C LYS A 379 -4.32 -1.94 -20.30
N HIS A 380 -3.88 -0.81 -19.75
CA HIS A 380 -3.28 -0.75 -18.41
C HIS A 380 -4.22 -1.36 -17.35
N LYS A 381 -5.50 -0.96 -17.34
CA LYS A 381 -6.49 -1.51 -16.39
C LYS A 381 -6.68 -3.03 -16.53
N SER A 382 -6.57 -3.59 -17.75
CA SER A 382 -6.62 -5.04 -17.96
C SER A 382 -5.36 -5.79 -17.55
N GLU A 383 -4.20 -5.12 -17.56
CA GLU A 383 -2.93 -5.66 -17.05
C GLU A 383 -2.90 -5.63 -15.52
N GLU A 384 -3.50 -4.62 -14.91
CA GLU A 384 -3.63 -4.46 -13.47
C GLU A 384 -4.70 -5.37 -12.83
N ASP A 385 -5.86 -5.48 -13.47
CA ASP A 385 -6.99 -6.30 -13.02
C ASP A 385 -7.45 -7.21 -14.17
N SER A 386 -7.04 -8.48 -14.07
CA SER A 386 -7.36 -9.51 -15.05
C SER A 386 -8.84 -9.94 -15.08
N ALA A 387 -9.72 -9.29 -14.30
CA ALA A 387 -11.15 -9.59 -14.30
C ALA A 387 -11.84 -9.29 -15.64
N MET A 388 -11.33 -8.33 -16.42
CA MET A 388 -11.84 -7.98 -17.75
C MET A 388 -10.69 -7.81 -18.74
N THR A 389 -10.92 -8.21 -19.99
CA THR A 389 -10.02 -7.89 -21.11
C THR A 389 -10.07 -6.40 -21.45
N GLU A 390 -9.05 -5.87 -22.13
CA GLU A 390 -9.03 -4.49 -22.64
C GLU A 390 -10.34 -4.13 -23.38
N LYS A 391 -10.86 -5.04 -24.21
CA LYS A 391 -12.10 -4.85 -24.95
C LYS A 391 -13.34 -4.79 -24.04
N GLU A 392 -13.37 -5.60 -22.99
CA GLU A 392 -14.46 -5.59 -22.00
C GLU A 392 -14.41 -4.32 -21.16
N TYR A 393 -13.22 -3.86 -20.75
CA TYR A 393 -13.03 -2.55 -20.11
C TYR A 393 -13.52 -1.43 -21.01
N LYS A 394 -13.10 -1.38 -22.28
CA LYS A 394 -13.55 -0.36 -23.23
C LYS A 394 -15.08 -0.34 -23.38
N ALA A 395 -15.72 -1.51 -23.48
CA ALA A 395 -17.18 -1.61 -23.56
C ALA A 395 -17.89 -1.15 -22.26
N TYR A 396 -17.32 -1.48 -21.10
CA TYR A 396 -17.80 -1.04 -19.80
C TYR A 396 -17.75 0.49 -19.67
N TYR A 397 -16.59 1.10 -19.96
CA TYR A 397 -16.40 2.54 -19.94
C TYR A 397 -17.20 3.27 -21.03
N GLU A 398 -17.44 2.64 -22.19
CA GLU A 398 -18.31 3.22 -23.23
C GLU A 398 -19.74 3.38 -22.71
N LYS A 399 -20.27 2.41 -21.96
CA LYS A 399 -21.60 2.52 -21.33
C LYS A 399 -21.63 3.63 -20.26
N GLY A 400 -20.59 3.67 -19.43
CA GLY A 400 -20.41 4.64 -18.36
C GLY A 400 -20.32 6.08 -18.87
N TYR A 401 -19.36 6.36 -19.75
CA TYR A 401 -19.01 7.71 -20.17
C TYR A 401 -19.95 8.32 -21.21
N LYS A 402 -20.74 7.50 -21.93
CA LYS A 402 -21.59 7.98 -23.03
C LYS A 402 -22.38 9.21 -22.62
N THR A 403 -22.35 10.27 -23.42
CA THR A 403 -23.14 11.47 -23.19
C THR A 403 -23.23 12.27 -24.48
N ASP A 404 -24.27 13.09 -24.61
CA ASP A 404 -24.38 14.11 -25.66
C ASP A 404 -24.16 15.53 -25.14
N ILE A 405 -23.83 15.66 -23.84
CA ILE A 405 -23.37 16.89 -23.21
C ILE A 405 -21.85 16.93 -23.38
N SER A 406 -21.36 17.84 -24.22
CA SER A 406 -19.94 17.95 -24.57
C SER A 406 -19.15 18.73 -23.52
N SER A 407 -19.77 19.74 -22.89
CA SER A 407 -19.14 20.55 -21.85
C SER A 407 -20.13 20.93 -20.75
N ILE A 408 -19.59 21.15 -19.55
CA ILE A 408 -20.30 21.67 -18.40
C ILE A 408 -19.52 22.86 -17.86
N ASN A 409 -20.19 23.99 -17.61
CA ASN A 409 -19.58 25.14 -16.95
C ASN A 409 -20.34 25.45 -15.66
N ILE A 410 -19.64 25.36 -14.53
CA ILE A 410 -20.19 25.59 -13.19
C ILE A 410 -19.62 26.92 -12.68
N LYS A 411 -20.49 27.83 -12.22
CA LYS A 411 -20.08 29.13 -11.66
C LYS A 411 -21.12 29.63 -10.65
N GLY A 412 -20.71 29.85 -9.40
CA GLY A 412 -21.65 30.11 -8.31
C GLY A 412 -22.70 29.00 -8.24
N ASP A 413 -23.99 29.38 -8.18
CA ASP A 413 -25.10 28.41 -8.12
C ASP A 413 -25.56 27.89 -9.49
N ASN A 414 -24.87 28.24 -10.58
CA ASN A 414 -25.31 27.91 -11.94
C ASN A 414 -24.51 26.78 -12.56
N ILE A 415 -25.22 25.85 -13.21
CA ILE A 415 -24.66 24.81 -14.07
C ILE A 415 -25.15 25.07 -15.51
N THR A 416 -24.20 25.26 -16.42
CA THR A 416 -24.47 25.39 -17.87
C THR A 416 -24.07 24.11 -18.57
N PHE A 417 -25.03 23.45 -19.23
CA PHE A 417 -24.80 22.25 -20.04
C PHE A 417 -24.74 22.63 -21.52
N GLU A 418 -23.74 22.13 -22.23
CA GLU A 418 -23.64 22.28 -23.68
C GLU A 418 -23.96 20.96 -24.38
N LYS A 419 -25.01 20.95 -25.20
CA LYS A 419 -25.46 19.78 -25.95
C LYS A 419 -25.68 20.16 -27.40
N ASN A 420 -24.97 19.51 -28.32
CA ASN A 420 -25.03 19.81 -29.76
C ASN A 420 -24.83 21.31 -30.08
N GLY A 421 -23.88 21.96 -29.39
CA GLY A 421 -23.59 23.41 -29.53
C GLY A 421 -24.62 24.36 -28.91
N LYS A 422 -25.68 23.85 -28.28
CA LYS A 422 -26.66 24.65 -27.54
C LYS A 422 -26.34 24.64 -26.05
N LYS A 423 -26.35 25.82 -25.44
CA LYS A 423 -26.09 26.01 -24.00
C LYS A 423 -27.39 26.26 -23.26
N VAL A 424 -27.62 25.50 -22.19
CA VAL A 424 -28.77 25.67 -21.30
C VAL A 424 -28.26 25.76 -19.87
N THR A 425 -28.70 26.79 -19.13
CA THR A 425 -28.21 27.09 -17.79
C THR A 425 -29.34 26.98 -16.77
N GLY A 426 -29.07 26.29 -15.66
CA GLY A 426 -29.96 26.19 -14.51
C GLY A 426 -29.27 26.61 -13.23
N THR A 427 -30.06 27.10 -12.28
CA THR A 427 -29.61 27.39 -10.91
C THR A 427 -29.92 26.20 -10.01
N TYR A 428 -28.94 25.75 -9.24
CA TYR A 428 -29.00 24.55 -8.44
C TYR A 428 -28.64 24.84 -6.98
N LYS A 429 -29.38 24.24 -6.06
CA LYS A 429 -29.07 24.30 -4.62
C LYS A 429 -28.70 22.93 -4.08
N TYR A 430 -27.78 22.89 -3.13
CA TYR A 430 -27.47 21.68 -2.38
C TYR A 430 -28.71 21.20 -1.62
N VAL A 431 -28.99 19.90 -1.67
CA VAL A 431 -30.13 19.28 -0.96
C VAL A 431 -29.74 18.06 -0.12
N GLY A 432 -28.45 17.71 -0.09
CA GLY A 432 -27.93 16.67 0.78
C GLY A 432 -26.87 15.79 0.10
N LYS A 433 -26.48 14.72 0.78
CA LYS A 433 -25.53 13.73 0.30
C LYS A 433 -26.00 12.33 0.62
N LYS A 434 -25.46 11.35 -0.09
CA LYS A 434 -25.73 9.93 0.16
C LYS A 434 -24.43 9.12 0.09
N ILE A 435 -24.13 8.41 1.17
CA ILE A 435 -23.11 7.35 1.17
C ILE A 435 -23.72 6.12 0.51
N LEU A 436 -22.99 5.53 -0.43
CA LEU A 436 -23.33 4.32 -1.15
C LEU A 436 -22.28 3.24 -0.84
N ASP A 437 -22.74 2.06 -0.44
CA ASP A 437 -21.89 0.89 -0.21
C ASP A 437 -21.84 0.03 -1.48
N TYR A 438 -20.63 -0.36 -1.88
CA TYR A 438 -20.41 -1.18 -3.08
C TYR A 438 -20.10 -2.64 -2.72
N LYS A 439 -20.34 -3.55 -3.68
CA LYS A 439 -20.14 -4.99 -3.47
C LYS A 439 -18.71 -5.37 -3.10
N LYS A 440 -17.71 -4.59 -3.55
CA LYS A 440 -16.29 -4.79 -3.23
C LYS A 440 -15.95 -4.40 -1.78
N GLY A 441 -16.90 -3.83 -1.02
CA GLY A 441 -16.71 -3.38 0.36
C GLY A 441 -16.28 -1.92 0.50
N ASN A 442 -15.82 -1.29 -0.59
CA ASN A 442 -15.59 0.14 -0.65
C ASN A 442 -16.90 0.93 -0.81
N ARG A 443 -16.81 2.25 -0.66
CA ARG A 443 -17.96 3.17 -0.60
C ARG A 443 -17.72 4.40 -1.44
N GLY A 444 -18.78 5.14 -1.73
CA GLY A 444 -18.69 6.44 -2.39
C GLY A 444 -19.74 7.41 -1.86
N VAL A 445 -19.54 8.71 -2.08
CA VAL A 445 -20.48 9.74 -1.66
C VAL A 445 -21.03 10.44 -2.90
N ARG A 446 -22.35 10.55 -2.98
CA ARG A 446 -23.03 11.41 -3.95
C ARG A 446 -23.50 12.69 -3.31
N PHE A 447 -23.05 13.82 -3.84
CA PHE A 447 -23.49 15.16 -3.44
C PHE A 447 -24.61 15.63 -4.35
N ILE A 448 -25.77 15.94 -3.76
CA ILE A 448 -27.04 16.07 -4.48
C ILE A 448 -27.42 17.55 -4.54
N PHE A 449 -27.69 18.00 -5.77
CA PHE A 449 -28.13 19.36 -6.08
C PHE A 449 -29.47 19.31 -6.81
N LYS A 450 -30.36 20.25 -6.48
CA LYS A 450 -31.70 20.35 -7.06
C LYS A 450 -31.89 21.67 -7.79
N LEU A 451 -32.42 21.61 -9.00
CA LEU A 451 -32.80 22.76 -9.80
C LEU A 451 -33.82 23.62 -9.05
N THR A 452 -33.62 24.95 -9.04
CA THR A 452 -34.51 25.90 -8.36
C THR A 452 -35.39 26.72 -9.29
N ASN A 453 -35.11 26.74 -10.59
CA ASN A 453 -35.83 27.58 -11.55
C ASN A 453 -37.08 26.83 -12.04
N ASP A 454 -38.24 27.50 -12.01
CA ASP A 454 -39.55 26.88 -12.26
C ASP A 454 -39.80 26.52 -13.74
N ASP A 455 -39.03 27.07 -14.68
CA ASP A 455 -39.26 26.87 -16.11
C ASP A 455 -37.95 26.79 -16.91
N THR A 456 -37.51 25.58 -17.21
CA THR A 456 -36.49 25.31 -18.23
C THR A 456 -36.80 23.97 -18.86
N GLN A 457 -37.48 24.00 -20.01
CA GLN A 457 -37.61 22.81 -20.85
C GLN A 457 -36.21 22.19 -21.04
N GLN A 458 -36.06 20.92 -20.67
CA GLN A 458 -34.88 20.06 -20.90
C GLN A 458 -33.73 20.08 -19.86
N LEU A 459 -33.83 20.76 -18.71
CA LEU A 459 -32.83 20.62 -17.63
C LEU A 459 -33.19 19.49 -16.64
N PRO A 460 -32.18 18.76 -16.11
CA PRO A 460 -32.43 17.73 -15.10
C PRO A 460 -32.85 18.37 -13.76
N LYS A 461 -33.91 17.87 -13.12
CA LYS A 461 -34.32 18.40 -11.80
C LYS A 461 -33.28 18.14 -10.70
N TYR A 462 -32.52 17.05 -10.83
CA TYR A 462 -31.47 16.65 -9.91
C TYR A 462 -30.16 16.41 -10.64
N VAL A 463 -29.08 16.87 -10.01
CA VAL A 463 -27.70 16.60 -10.39
C VAL A 463 -27.01 15.99 -9.19
N GLN A 464 -26.33 14.86 -9.35
CA GLN A 464 -25.52 14.24 -8.31
C GLN A 464 -24.08 14.15 -8.78
N PHE A 465 -23.14 14.59 -7.95
CA PHE A 465 -21.70 14.49 -8.22
C PHE A 465 -21.08 13.37 -7.38
N SER A 466 -20.18 12.61 -8.00
CA SER A 466 -19.26 11.67 -7.36
C SER A 466 -17.86 11.93 -7.91
N ASP A 467 -16.93 12.34 -7.06
CA ASP A 467 -15.58 12.81 -7.43
C ASP A 467 -14.52 12.27 -6.48
N HIS A 468 -14.77 11.11 -5.87
CA HIS A 468 -13.84 10.41 -4.94
C HIS A 468 -13.58 11.15 -3.60
N ASN A 469 -13.98 12.40 -3.49
CA ASN A 469 -13.92 13.21 -2.28
C ASN A 469 -15.15 12.97 -1.38
N ILE A 470 -14.98 13.22 -0.07
CA ILE A 470 -16.03 13.03 0.94
C ILE A 470 -16.33 14.27 1.78
N ALA A 471 -15.55 15.34 1.59
CA ALA A 471 -15.62 16.60 2.33
C ALA A 471 -15.24 17.75 1.38
N PRO A 472 -15.41 19.04 1.79
CA PRO A 472 -15.01 20.18 0.97
C PRO A 472 -13.57 20.08 0.46
N LYS A 473 -13.44 19.87 -0.84
CA LYS A 473 -12.19 19.83 -1.61
C LYS A 473 -12.55 20.17 -3.05
N LYS A 474 -11.63 20.81 -3.76
CA LYS A 474 -11.80 21.07 -5.19
C LYS A 474 -11.89 19.74 -5.94
N ALA A 475 -12.88 19.57 -6.80
CA ALA A 475 -12.93 18.40 -7.68
C ALA A 475 -11.81 18.49 -8.73
N GLU A 476 -11.12 17.39 -8.96
CA GLU A 476 -10.12 17.24 -10.03
C GLU A 476 -10.79 16.71 -11.30
N HIS A 477 -11.68 15.74 -11.16
CA HIS A 477 -12.69 15.30 -12.14
C HIS A 477 -13.98 14.94 -11.41
N PHE A 478 -15.05 14.63 -12.15
CA PHE A 478 -16.23 14.04 -11.54
C PHE A 478 -17.02 13.14 -12.49
N HIS A 479 -17.75 12.22 -11.87
CA HIS A 479 -18.87 11.49 -12.46
C HIS A 479 -20.17 12.21 -12.09
N ILE A 480 -21.03 12.46 -13.09
CA ILE A 480 -22.28 13.19 -12.90
C ILE A 480 -23.50 12.33 -13.24
N PHE A 481 -24.50 12.36 -12.37
CA PHE A 481 -25.78 11.67 -12.57
C PHE A 481 -26.89 12.70 -12.63
N MET A 482 -27.70 12.67 -13.69
CA MET A 482 -28.65 13.72 -14.01
C MET A 482 -30.02 13.14 -14.34
N GLY A 483 -31.08 13.72 -13.78
CA GLY A 483 -32.43 13.28 -14.09
C GLY A 483 -33.48 13.88 -13.16
N ASP A 484 -34.72 13.39 -13.28
CA ASP A 484 -35.87 13.98 -12.60
C ASP A 484 -36.26 13.30 -11.28
N ASN A 485 -35.67 12.14 -11.00
CA ASN A 485 -35.94 11.35 -9.80
C ASN A 485 -34.64 11.00 -9.07
N ASN A 486 -34.43 11.62 -7.91
CA ASN A 486 -33.25 11.42 -7.08
C ASN A 486 -33.01 9.95 -6.69
N ASP A 487 -34.05 9.22 -6.32
CA ASP A 487 -33.92 7.83 -5.83
C ASP A 487 -33.57 6.87 -6.96
N SER A 488 -34.05 7.12 -8.17
CA SER A 488 -33.63 6.39 -9.37
C SER A 488 -32.16 6.64 -9.67
N LEU A 489 -31.70 7.91 -9.58
CA LEU A 489 -30.29 8.23 -9.79
C LEU A 489 -29.40 7.52 -8.78
N LEU A 490 -29.75 7.49 -7.48
CA LEU A 490 -28.97 6.78 -6.46
C LEU A 490 -28.81 5.27 -6.71
N LYS A 491 -29.61 4.68 -7.61
CA LYS A 491 -29.52 3.27 -8.02
C LYS A 491 -28.81 3.08 -9.36
N GLU A 492 -28.53 4.16 -10.09
CA GLU A 492 -27.82 4.14 -11.37
C GLU A 492 -26.34 3.81 -11.13
N MET A 493 -25.84 2.74 -11.76
CA MET A 493 -24.47 2.25 -11.61
C MET A 493 -23.79 1.99 -12.95
N ASP A 494 -24.53 2.12 -14.04
CA ASP A 494 -24.13 1.74 -15.39
C ASP A 494 -23.77 2.94 -16.26
N HIS A 495 -24.37 4.10 -15.97
CA HIS A 495 -24.21 5.32 -16.72
C HIS A 495 -23.77 6.49 -15.83
N TRP A 496 -22.55 6.94 -16.04
CA TRP A 496 -21.86 7.92 -15.22
C TRP A 496 -20.96 8.77 -16.13
N PRO A 497 -21.56 9.69 -16.90
CA PRO A 497 -20.81 10.66 -17.69
C PRO A 497 -19.71 11.31 -16.85
N THR A 498 -18.49 11.33 -17.40
CA THR A 498 -17.30 11.78 -16.68
C THR A 498 -16.72 13.01 -17.34
N TYR A 499 -16.30 13.96 -16.52
CA TYR A 499 -15.75 15.23 -16.99
C TYR A 499 -14.48 15.61 -16.26
N TYR A 500 -13.54 16.14 -17.04
CA TYR A 500 -12.25 16.68 -16.61
C TYR A 500 -12.17 18.18 -16.90
N PRO A 501 -11.23 18.93 -16.30
CA PRO A 501 -11.06 20.34 -16.57
C PRO A 501 -10.83 20.58 -18.06
N ALA A 502 -11.48 21.61 -18.61
CA ALA A 502 -11.39 21.96 -20.02
C ALA A 502 -10.00 22.49 -20.45
N SER A 503 -9.10 22.70 -19.49
CA SER A 503 -7.71 23.09 -19.72
C SER A 503 -6.80 21.90 -20.02
N LEU A 504 -7.16 20.69 -19.61
CA LEU A 504 -6.38 19.49 -19.85
C LEU A 504 -6.53 19.04 -21.30
N ASP A 505 -5.44 18.62 -21.93
CA ASP A 505 -5.51 17.94 -23.21
C ASP A 505 -5.71 16.42 -23.04
N LYS A 506 -5.63 15.68 -24.15
CA LYS A 506 -5.85 14.22 -24.13
C LYS A 506 -4.75 13.46 -23.38
N ASP A 507 -3.52 13.97 -23.44
CA ASP A 507 -2.36 13.30 -22.86
C ASP A 507 -2.35 13.55 -21.35
N ASP A 508 -2.70 14.78 -20.93
CA ASP A 508 -2.95 15.11 -19.51
C ASP A 508 -4.05 14.23 -18.89
N ILE A 509 -5.20 14.08 -19.58
CA ILE A 509 -6.32 13.24 -19.09
C ILE A 509 -5.89 11.77 -19.00
N LYS A 510 -5.12 11.29 -19.97
CA LYS A 510 -4.62 9.92 -19.98
C LYS A 510 -3.65 9.67 -18.83
N GLU A 511 -2.72 10.60 -18.58
CA GLU A 511 -1.77 10.52 -17.48
C GLU A 511 -2.47 10.46 -16.13
N GLU A 512 -3.46 11.35 -15.91
CA GLU A 512 -4.26 11.32 -14.69
C GLU A 512 -5.01 9.98 -14.54
N MET A 513 -5.67 9.49 -15.59
CA MET A 513 -6.40 8.21 -15.53
C MET A 513 -5.50 6.98 -15.30
N LEU A 514 -4.20 7.10 -15.55
CA LEU A 514 -3.20 6.06 -15.29
C LEU A 514 -2.62 6.19 -13.88
N ALA A 515 -2.59 7.40 -13.30
CA ALA A 515 -2.20 7.62 -11.91
C ALA A 515 -3.29 7.19 -10.91
N HIS A 516 -4.56 7.18 -11.35
CA HIS A 516 -5.75 6.75 -10.60
C HIS A 516 -6.14 5.27 -10.81
#